data_AF-A0A1V9GBW4-F1
#
_entry.id   AF-A0A1V9GBW4-F1
#
_cell.length_a   1.000
_cell.length_b   1.000
_cell.length_c   1.000
_cell.angle_alpha   90.00
_cell.angle_beta   90.00
_cell.angle_gamma   90.00
#
_symmetry.space_group_name_H-M   'P 1'
#
loop_
_entity.id
_entity.type
_entity.pdbx_description
1 polymer ?
#
loop_
_entity_poly.entity_id
_entity_poly.type
_entity_poly.pdbx_seq_one_letter_code
_entity_poly.pdbx_strand_id
1 'polypeptide(L)'
;MQHQTNAFSVLKIVHIGLLVSMAMFDIVSLIIVLEGIPVIADESLQRSLQVGCVMLSALLLIGGFRIFKKRIFTARNSAEAGEKRMEMYRSACIMWWAMIEVPGIVAGIAFIITGNFAFFALAVFHLLAMLVFAPRKANIILFLNLNSNEVAKLTGNS
;
A
#
# COMPACT_ATOMS: atom_id res chain seq x y z
N MET A 1 12.06 -32.94 -3.61
CA MET A 1 10.73 -32.27 -3.65
C MET A 1 10.97 -30.78 -3.49
N GLN A 2 10.84 -29.99 -4.56
CA GLN A 2 10.95 -28.53 -4.46
C GLN A 2 9.69 -28.02 -3.75
N HIS A 3 9.83 -27.48 -2.55
CA HIS A 3 8.74 -26.85 -1.83
C HIS A 3 8.35 -25.58 -2.59
N GLN A 4 7.32 -25.65 -3.44
CA GLN A 4 6.82 -24.47 -4.14
C GLN A 4 6.11 -23.56 -3.13
N THR A 5 6.64 -22.36 -2.94
CA THR A 5 6.10 -21.37 -2.01
C THR A 5 4.73 -20.89 -2.49
N ASN A 6 3.73 -20.93 -1.60
CA ASN A 6 2.37 -20.48 -1.90
C ASN A 6 2.35 -18.99 -2.31
N ALA A 7 2.05 -18.70 -3.58
CA ALA A 7 2.15 -17.36 -4.15
C ALA A 7 1.23 -16.33 -3.48
N PHE A 8 0.06 -16.77 -3.00
CA PHE A 8 -0.88 -15.91 -2.27
C PHE A 8 -0.33 -15.50 -0.91
N SER A 9 0.37 -16.42 -0.24
CA SER A 9 0.98 -16.18 1.07
C SER A 9 2.14 -15.20 0.97
N VAL A 10 2.97 -15.33 -0.07
CA VAL A 10 4.05 -14.37 -0.36
C VAL A 10 3.49 -12.95 -0.51
N LEU A 11 2.44 -12.79 -1.31
CA LEU A 11 1.82 -11.47 -1.51
C LEU A 11 1.23 -10.90 -0.21
N LYS A 12 0.62 -11.75 0.62
CA LYS A 12 0.08 -11.37 1.94
C LYS A 12 1.19 -10.92 2.90
N ILE A 13 2.33 -11.63 2.92
CA ILE A 13 3.48 -11.27 3.77
C ILE A 13 4.01 -9.88 3.40
N VAL A 14 4.15 -9.60 2.10
CA VAL A 14 4.59 -8.27 1.63
C VAL A 14 3.62 -7.18 2.09
N HIS A 15 2.31 -7.39 1.91
CA HIS A 15 1.31 -6.42 2.36
C HIS A 15 1.35 -6.16 3.87
N ILE A 16 1.43 -7.23 4.67
CA ILE A 16 1.52 -7.12 6.13
C ILE A 16 2.80 -6.39 6.53
N GLY A 17 3.93 -6.68 5.89
CA GLY A 17 5.19 -5.98 6.16
C GLY A 17 5.06 -4.47 5.98
N LEU A 18 4.46 -4.03 4.87
CA LEU A 18 4.22 -2.61 4.58
C LEU A 18 3.18 -1.97 5.53
N LEU A 19 2.15 -2.73 5.91
CA LEU A 19 1.14 -2.24 6.85
C LEU A 19 1.73 -2.05 8.25
N VAL A 20 2.53 -3.00 8.71
CA VAL A 20 3.21 -2.95 10.01
C VAL A 20 4.26 -1.83 10.03
N SER A 21 5.02 -1.63 8.94
CA SER A 21 5.98 -0.52 8.86
C SER A 21 5.29 0.84 8.95
N MET A 22 4.19 1.06 8.23
CA MET A 22 3.40 2.29 8.36
C MET A 22 2.84 2.45 9.78
N ALA A 23 2.24 1.41 10.36
CA ALA A 23 1.68 1.50 11.71
C ALA A 23 2.75 1.83 12.76
N MET A 24 3.92 1.20 12.67
CA MET A 24 5.05 1.50 13.55
C MET A 24 5.56 2.93 13.36
N PHE A 25 5.62 3.41 12.13
CA PHE A 25 6.00 4.80 11.85
C PHE A 25 5.02 5.79 12.46
N ASP A 26 3.71 5.56 12.29
CA ASP A 26 2.66 6.39 12.88
C ASP A 26 2.76 6.42 14.41
N ILE A 27 2.94 5.26 15.05
CA ILE A 27 3.12 5.15 16.52
C ILE A 27 4.35 5.94 16.98
N VAL A 28 5.49 5.77 16.32
CA VAL A 28 6.73 6.47 16.66
C VAL A 28 6.57 7.98 16.46
N SER A 29 5.92 8.42 15.38
CA SER A 29 5.64 9.83 15.12
C SER A 29 4.78 10.47 16.22
N LEU A 30 3.79 9.72 16.74
CA LEU A 30 2.94 10.15 17.83
C LEU A 30 3.71 10.28 19.14
N ILE A 31 4.54 9.30 19.48
CA ILE A 31 5.38 9.35 20.68
C ILE A 31 6.30 10.58 20.62
N ILE A 32 6.97 10.81 19.47
CA ILE A 32 7.87 11.95 19.25
C ILE A 32 7.17 13.29 19.53
N VAL A 33 5.95 13.48 19.01
CA VAL A 33 5.19 14.71 19.22
C VAL A 33 4.69 14.84 20.65
N LEU A 34 4.28 13.75 21.29
CA LEU A 34 3.79 13.75 22.68
C LEU A 34 4.89 14.02 23.72
N GLU A 35 6.13 13.62 23.44
CA GLU A 35 7.31 13.94 24.27
C GLU A 35 7.73 15.42 24.18
N GLY A 36 7.02 16.24 23.39
CA GLY A 36 7.23 17.68 23.34
C GLY A 36 8.49 18.10 22.61
N ILE A 37 8.97 17.29 21.65
CA ILE A 37 10.07 17.69 20.76
C ILE A 37 9.66 19.01 20.06
N PRO A 38 10.50 20.06 20.11
CA PRO A 38 10.09 21.39 19.68
C PRO A 38 9.69 21.40 18.22
N VAL A 39 8.47 21.87 17.98
CA VAL A 39 7.90 22.11 16.66
C VAL A 39 8.73 23.21 15.96
N ILE A 40 9.17 22.91 14.74
CA ILE A 40 10.10 23.78 13.98
C ILE A 40 9.34 24.64 12.96
N ALA A 41 8.06 24.35 12.70
CA ALA A 41 7.29 25.01 11.65
C ALA A 41 6.50 26.24 12.15
N ASP A 42 6.61 27.34 11.41
CA ASP A 42 5.69 28.47 11.51
C ASP A 42 4.36 28.18 10.77
N GLU A 43 3.37 29.06 10.95
CA GLU A 43 2.04 28.90 10.34
C GLU A 43 2.07 28.87 8.79
N SER A 44 3.00 29.62 8.17
CA SER A 44 3.13 29.71 6.72
C SER A 44 3.65 28.40 6.12
N LEU A 45 4.68 27.83 6.75
CA LEU A 45 5.24 26.54 6.40
C LEU A 45 4.21 25.43 6.63
N GLN A 46 3.49 25.46 7.75
CA GLN A 46 2.45 24.48 8.05
C GLN A 46 1.36 24.46 6.97
N ARG A 47 0.87 25.64 6.55
CA ARG A 47 -0.14 25.75 5.49
C ARG A 47 0.37 25.23 4.16
N SER A 48 1.61 25.55 3.81
CA SER A 48 2.25 25.08 2.57
C SER A 48 2.42 23.55 2.57
N LEU A 49 2.85 22.98 3.69
CA LEU A 49 2.97 21.53 3.89
C LEU A 49 1.61 20.84 3.81
N GLN A 50 0.56 21.43 4.39
CA GLN A 50 -0.78 20.85 4.35
C GLN A 50 -1.30 20.75 2.92
N VAL A 51 -1.19 21.82 2.14
CA VAL A 51 -1.57 21.80 0.72
C VAL A 51 -0.72 20.79 -0.05
N GLY A 52 0.59 20.77 0.18
CA GLY A 52 1.51 19.82 -0.46
C GLY A 52 1.16 18.35 -0.17
N CYS A 53 0.92 18.00 1.09
CA CYS A 53 0.58 16.64 1.52
C CYS A 53 -0.76 16.18 0.92
N VAL A 54 -1.78 17.05 0.95
CA VAL A 54 -3.10 16.73 0.38
C VAL A 54 -3.02 16.55 -1.14
N MET A 55 -2.31 17.44 -1.84
CA MET A 55 -2.12 17.34 -3.29
C MET A 55 -1.33 16.07 -3.67
N LEU A 56 -0.25 15.77 -2.95
CA LEU A 56 0.53 14.54 -3.17
C LEU A 56 -0.33 13.30 -2.96
N SER A 57 -1.10 13.26 -1.87
CA SER A 57 -2.03 12.16 -1.55
C SER A 57 -3.06 11.97 -2.66
N ALA A 58 -3.71 13.05 -3.10
CA ALA A 58 -4.69 13.00 -4.17
C ALA A 58 -4.09 12.51 -5.50
N LEU A 59 -2.93 13.03 -5.89
CA LEU A 59 -2.25 12.64 -7.12
C LEU A 59 -1.85 11.16 -7.12
N LEU A 60 -1.26 10.68 -6.03
CA LEU A 60 -0.79 9.29 -5.94
C LEU A 60 -1.94 8.30 -5.77
N LEU A 61 -2.98 8.62 -5.00
CA LEU A 61 -4.15 7.74 -4.86
C LEU A 61 -4.96 7.67 -6.16
N ILE A 62 -5.28 8.81 -6.79
CA ILE A 62 -6.08 8.82 -8.02
C ILE A 62 -5.27 8.27 -9.19
N GLY A 63 -4.05 8.77 -9.38
CA GLY A 63 -3.16 8.33 -10.45
C GLY A 63 -2.76 6.87 -10.28
N GLY A 64 -2.37 6.49 -9.07
CA GLY A 64 -1.99 5.12 -8.75
C GLY A 64 -3.12 4.13 -8.93
N PHE A 65 -4.34 4.47 -8.52
CA PHE A 65 -5.47 3.57 -8.69
C PHE A 65 -5.82 3.36 -10.17
N ARG A 66 -5.67 4.41 -11.01
CA ARG A 66 -5.83 4.28 -12.48
C ARG A 66 -4.79 3.34 -13.08
N ILE A 67 -3.52 3.48 -12.70
CA ILE A 67 -2.43 2.62 -13.20
C ILE A 67 -2.63 1.19 -12.69
N PHE A 68 -2.98 1.01 -11.42
CA PHE A 68 -3.28 -0.29 -10.81
C PHE A 68 -4.40 -1.02 -11.54
N LYS A 69 -5.55 -0.36 -11.75
CA LYS A 69 -6.67 -0.94 -12.51
C LYS A 69 -6.25 -1.36 -13.92
N LYS A 70 -5.50 -0.51 -14.63
CA LYS A 70 -4.99 -0.83 -15.97
C LYS A 70 -4.13 -2.10 -15.93
N ARG A 71 -3.19 -2.19 -14.99
CA ARG A 71 -2.30 -3.36 -14.85
C ARG A 71 -3.05 -4.64 -14.49
N ILE A 72 -4.04 -4.59 -13.59
CA ILE A 72 -4.88 -5.75 -13.28
C ILE A 72 -5.65 -6.20 -14.51
N PHE A 73 -6.23 -5.27 -15.26
CA PHE A 73 -6.98 -5.61 -16.47
C PHE A 73 -6.09 -6.26 -17.52
N THR A 74 -4.86 -5.75 -17.70
CA THR A 74 -3.85 -6.38 -18.56
C THR A 74 -3.48 -7.78 -18.06
N ALA A 75 -3.30 -7.98 -16.75
CA ALA A 75 -3.01 -9.30 -16.19
C ALA A 75 -4.16 -10.29 -16.38
N ARG A 76 -5.40 -9.84 -16.18
CA ARG A 76 -6.62 -10.66 -16.35
C ARG A 76 -6.80 -11.16 -17.78
N ASN A 77 -6.62 -10.26 -18.76
CA ASN A 77 -6.88 -10.54 -20.16
C ASN A 77 -5.65 -11.08 -20.91
N SER A 78 -4.55 -11.31 -20.20
CA SER A 78 -3.37 -11.93 -20.79
C SER A 78 -3.65 -13.39 -21.13
N ALA A 79 -3.16 -13.85 -22.27
CA ALA A 79 -3.21 -15.26 -22.68
C ALA A 79 -2.10 -16.10 -22.03
N GLU A 80 -1.28 -15.49 -21.17
CA GLU A 80 -0.20 -16.14 -20.44
C GLU A 80 -0.72 -17.10 -19.35
N ALA A 81 0.14 -18.03 -18.93
CA ALA A 81 -0.15 -18.95 -17.84
C ALA A 81 -0.51 -18.21 -16.53
N GLY A 82 -1.34 -18.84 -15.68
CA GLY A 82 -1.77 -18.29 -14.39
C GLY A 82 -0.64 -17.81 -13.48
N GLU A 83 0.53 -18.46 -13.51
CA GLU A 83 1.75 -18.04 -12.80
C GLU A 83 2.21 -16.66 -13.27
N LYS A 84 2.28 -16.44 -14.58
CA LYS A 84 2.69 -15.15 -15.14
C LYS A 84 1.67 -14.05 -14.85
N ARG A 85 0.38 -14.37 -14.94
CA ARG A 85 -0.71 -13.46 -14.56
C ARG A 85 -0.63 -13.07 -13.08
N MET A 86 -0.27 -14.02 -12.20
CA MET A 86 -0.04 -13.77 -10.79
C MET A 86 1.19 -12.88 -10.53
N GLU A 87 2.28 -13.04 -11.29
CA GLU A 87 3.44 -12.13 -11.21
C GLU A 87 3.07 -10.70 -11.59
N MET A 88 2.32 -10.52 -12.69
CA MET A 88 1.85 -9.22 -13.15
C MET A 88 0.94 -8.56 -12.09
N TYR A 89 0.05 -9.35 -11.49
CA TYR A 89 -0.81 -8.89 -10.39
C TYR A 89 -0.01 -8.45 -9.18
N ARG A 90 0.97 -9.27 -8.74
CA ARG A 90 1.86 -8.93 -7.62
C ARG A 90 2.59 -7.62 -7.87
N SER A 91 3.16 -7.43 -9.06
CA SER A 91 3.84 -6.18 -9.43
C SER A 91 2.89 -4.97 -9.37
N ALA A 92 1.65 -5.13 -9.85
CA ALA A 92 0.64 -4.09 -9.76
C ALA A 92 0.27 -3.74 -8.31
N CYS A 93 0.10 -4.74 -7.45
CA CYS A 93 -0.19 -4.55 -6.03
C CYS A 93 0.94 -3.82 -5.30
N ILE A 94 2.20 -4.24 -5.47
CA ILE A 94 3.34 -3.61 -4.81
C ILE A 94 3.45 -2.13 -5.20
N MET A 95 3.29 -1.83 -6.49
CA MET A 95 3.28 -0.45 -6.98
C MET A 95 2.12 0.35 -6.38
N TRP A 96 0.92 -0.24 -6.31
CA TRP A 96 -0.25 0.43 -5.72
C TRP A 96 -0.05 0.72 -4.23
N TRP A 97 0.48 -0.24 -3.49
CA TRP A 97 0.77 -0.07 -2.07
C TRP A 97 1.83 1.00 -1.82
N ALA A 98 2.89 1.07 -2.63
CA ALA A 98 3.86 2.16 -2.55
C ALA A 98 3.22 3.54 -2.79
N MET A 99 2.23 3.63 -3.68
CA MET A 99 1.49 4.87 -3.93
C MET A 99 0.55 5.27 -2.79
N ILE A 100 0.19 4.35 -1.90
CA ILE A 100 -0.53 4.65 -0.65
C ILE A 100 0.48 5.00 0.47
N GLU A 101 1.55 4.23 0.59
CA GLU A 101 2.53 4.36 1.68
C GLU A 101 3.29 5.69 1.63
N VAL A 102 3.80 6.08 0.46
CA VAL A 102 4.60 7.31 0.30
C VAL A 102 3.91 8.56 0.86
N PRO A 103 2.66 8.90 0.47
CA PRO A 103 1.98 10.07 1.03
C PRO A 103 1.64 9.92 2.52
N GLY A 104 1.41 8.69 3.01
CA GLY A 104 1.20 8.41 4.43
C GLY A 104 2.46 8.73 5.27
N ILE A 105 3.63 8.26 4.83
CA ILE A 105 4.91 8.56 5.49
C ILE A 105 5.21 10.05 5.44
N VAL A 106 5.00 10.72 4.28
CA VAL A 106 5.20 12.17 4.15
C VAL A 106 4.30 12.94 5.12
N ALA A 107 3.04 12.51 5.29
CA ALA A 107 2.14 13.11 6.27
C ALA A 107 2.64 12.89 7.70
N GLY A 108 3.12 11.69 8.07
CA GLY A 108 3.70 11.46 9.40
C GLY A 108 4.99 12.27 9.66
N ILE A 109 5.83 12.50 8.64
CA ILE A 109 6.97 13.43 8.74
C ILE A 109 6.49 14.86 8.99
N ALA A 110 5.48 15.33 8.23
CA ALA A 110 4.91 16.65 8.44
C ALA A 110 4.28 16.79 9.84
N PHE A 111 3.67 15.73 10.37
CA PHE A 111 3.19 15.70 11.74
C PHE A 111 4.31 15.88 12.76
N ILE A 112 5.44 15.17 12.62
CA ILE A 112 6.60 15.32 13.50
C ILE A 112 7.12 16.76 13.49
N ILE A 113 7.23 17.38 12.31
CA ILE A 113 7.82 18.73 12.17
C ILE A 113 6.89 19.82 12.72
N THR A 114 5.58 19.63 12.59
CA THR A 114 4.56 20.66 12.88
C THR A 114 3.80 20.45 14.18
N GLY A 115 3.79 19.24 14.75
CA GLY A 115 2.92 18.84 15.85
C GLY A 115 1.42 18.86 15.51
N ASN A 116 1.03 19.11 14.26
CA ASN A 116 -0.37 19.27 13.88
C ASN A 116 -1.05 17.92 13.56
N PHE A 117 -2.03 17.56 14.37
CA PHE A 117 -2.81 16.31 14.27
C PHE A 117 -3.57 16.15 12.94
N ALA A 118 -3.77 17.19 12.15
CA ALA A 118 -4.33 17.07 10.81
C ALA A 118 -3.43 16.22 9.89
N PHE A 119 -2.10 16.33 10.03
CA PHE A 119 -1.16 15.48 9.30
C PHE A 119 -1.19 14.04 9.81
N PHE A 120 -1.30 13.84 11.13
CA PHE A 120 -1.45 12.50 11.70
C PHE A 120 -2.74 11.82 11.22
N ALA A 121 -3.85 12.54 11.18
CA ALA A 121 -5.10 12.03 10.63
C ALA A 121 -4.96 11.61 9.16
N LEU A 122 -4.18 12.36 8.36
CA LEU A 122 -3.88 12.00 6.97
C LEU A 122 -2.98 10.76 6.87
N ALA A 123 -2.00 10.61 7.76
CA ALA A 123 -1.16 9.40 7.82
C ALA A 123 -2.00 8.15 8.14
N VAL A 124 -2.84 8.25 9.20
CA VAL A 124 -3.80 7.19 9.58
C VAL A 124 -4.77 6.87 8.46
N PHE A 125 -5.24 7.87 7.70
CA PHE A 125 -6.08 7.64 6.53
C PHE A 125 -5.38 6.74 5.49
N HIS A 126 -4.10 6.95 5.22
CA HIS A 126 -3.33 6.09 4.30
C HIS A 126 -3.10 4.69 4.89
N LEU A 127 -2.88 4.58 6.20
CA LEU A 127 -2.79 3.28 6.88
C LEU A 127 -4.09 2.47 6.72
N LEU A 128 -5.24 3.13 6.93
CA LEU A 128 -6.56 2.51 6.73
C LEU A 128 -6.81 2.16 5.26
N ALA A 129 -6.42 3.04 4.33
CA ALA A 129 -6.49 2.73 2.90
C ALA A 129 -5.66 1.48 2.57
N MET A 130 -4.43 1.40 3.07
CA MET A 130 -3.55 0.24 2.90
C MET A 130 -4.20 -1.04 3.44
N LEU A 131 -4.84 -0.98 4.61
CA LEU A 131 -5.59 -2.10 5.19
C LEU A 131 -6.77 -2.56 4.32
N VAL A 132 -7.54 -1.62 3.76
CA VAL A 132 -8.67 -1.93 2.86
C VAL A 132 -8.21 -2.66 1.60
N PHE A 133 -7.03 -2.33 1.07
CA PHE A 133 -6.45 -2.96 -0.12
C PHE A 133 -5.63 -4.22 0.18
N ALA A 134 -5.90 -4.91 1.29
CA ALA A 134 -5.27 -6.19 1.62
C ALA A 134 -5.55 -7.27 0.55
N PRO A 135 -4.53 -8.06 0.14
CA PRO A 135 -4.69 -9.10 -0.86
C PRO A 135 -5.50 -10.26 -0.28
N ARG A 136 -6.65 -10.58 -0.90
CA ARG A 136 -7.50 -11.71 -0.51
C ARG A 136 -7.49 -12.77 -1.60
N LYS A 137 -7.21 -14.02 -1.25
CA LYS A 137 -7.14 -15.15 -2.21
C LYS A 137 -8.36 -15.21 -3.15
N ALA A 138 -9.57 -15.10 -2.58
CA ALA A 138 -10.82 -15.12 -3.37
C ALA A 138 -10.88 -14.00 -4.42
N ASN A 139 -10.50 -12.77 -4.04
CA ASN A 139 -10.48 -11.63 -4.95
C ASN A 139 -9.46 -11.82 -6.07
N ILE A 140 -8.29 -12.40 -5.76
CA ILE A 140 -7.23 -12.65 -6.74
C ILE A 140 -7.68 -13.67 -7.78
N ILE A 141 -8.28 -14.77 -7.34
CA ILE A 141 -8.83 -15.82 -8.24
C ILE A 141 -9.87 -15.21 -9.18
N LEU A 142 -10.78 -14.38 -8.64
CA LEU A 142 -11.81 -13.70 -9.43
C LEU A 142 -11.22 -12.67 -10.40
N PHE A 143 -10.28 -11.83 -9.94
CA PHE A 143 -9.71 -10.77 -10.75
C PHE A 143 -8.84 -11.31 -11.89
N LEU A 144 -8.10 -12.39 -11.64
CA LEU A 144 -7.25 -13.01 -12.65
C LEU A 144 -7.95 -14.09 -13.47
N ASN A 145 -9.21 -14.42 -13.13
CA ASN A 145 -9.95 -15.50 -13.79
C ASN A 145 -9.14 -16.80 -13.84
N LEU A 146 -8.66 -17.24 -12.67
CA LEU A 146 -7.85 -18.45 -12.53
C LEU A 146 -8.75 -19.69 -12.45
N ASN A 147 -8.36 -20.75 -13.16
CA ASN A 147 -9.04 -22.05 -13.03
C ASN A 147 -8.44 -22.90 -11.89
N SER A 148 -9.13 -24.00 -11.54
CA SER A 148 -8.73 -24.87 -10.42
C SER A 148 -7.31 -25.44 -10.57
N ASN A 149 -6.87 -25.78 -11.78
CA ASN A 149 -5.53 -26.33 -12.03
C ASN A 149 -4.45 -25.27 -11.79
N GLU A 150 -4.69 -24.03 -12.21
CA GLU A 150 -3.78 -22.91 -11.95
C GLU A 150 -3.69 -22.56 -10.46
N VAL A 151 -4.84 -22.60 -9.76
CA VAL A 151 -4.86 -22.39 -8.32
C VAL A 151 -4.06 -23.47 -7.60
N ALA A 152 -4.20 -24.75 -7.98
CA ALA A 152 -3.44 -25.85 -7.39
C ALA A 152 -1.92 -25.64 -7.53
N LYS A 153 -1.46 -25.31 -8.74
CA LYS A 153 -0.06 -24.96 -9.02
C LYS A 153 0.44 -23.79 -8.16
N LEU A 154 -0.32 -22.69 -8.09
CA LEU A 154 0.04 -21.52 -7.28
C LEU A 154 0.05 -21.77 -5.76
N THR A 155 -0.63 -22.81 -5.30
CA THR A 155 -0.63 -23.23 -3.89
C THR A 155 0.45 -24.25 -3.55
N GLY A 156 1.19 -24.77 -4.54
CA GLY A 156 2.20 -25.81 -4.34
C GLY A 156 1.62 -27.22 -4.14
N ASN A 157 0.31 -27.40 -4.39
CA ASN A 157 -0.34 -28.71 -4.38
C ASN A 157 -0.26 -29.28 -5.81
N SER A 158 0.89 -29.85 -6.16
CA SER A 158 1.09 -30.65 -7.38
C SER A 158 1.05 -32.13 -7.04
#